data_AF-A0A2V5Z010-F1
#
_entry.id   AF-A0A2V5Z010-F1
#
_cell.length_a   1.000
_cell.length_b   1.000
_cell.length_c   1.000
_cell.angle_alpha   90.00
_cell.angle_beta   90.00
_cell.angle_gamma   90.00
#
_symmetry.space_group_name_H-M   'P 1'
#
loop_
_entity.id
_entity.type
_entity.pdbx_description
1 polymer ?
#
loop_
_entity_poly.entity_id
_entity_poly.type
_entity_poly.pdbx_seq_one_letter_code
_entity_poly.pdbx_strand_id
1 'polypeptide(L)'
;MHIKKIKYGALPVARATGGIHEIIEDYDPASDSGYGFLCYEYSSEAFWDAIKRARQIFGDRNRWTKLMKRAMARNFSWDASARRYEALYTELIGATKAAAA
;
A
#
# COMPACT_ATOMS: atom_id res chain seq x y z
N MET A 1 4.68 -17.22 4.04
CA MET A 1 4.09 -16.40 5.12
C MET A 1 3.08 -15.45 4.49
N HIS A 2 1.79 -15.62 4.77
CA HIS A 2 0.70 -14.93 4.06
C HIS A 2 0.52 -13.49 4.57
N ILE A 3 1.01 -12.49 3.84
CA ILE A 3 0.69 -11.08 4.10
C ILE A 3 -0.79 -10.88 3.77
N LYS A 4 -1.57 -10.49 4.79
CA LYS A 4 -3.03 -10.40 4.73
C LYS A 4 -3.44 -9.29 3.77
N LYS A 5 -4.23 -9.64 2.75
CA LYS A 5 -5.20 -8.72 2.12
C LYS A 5 -5.94 -7.96 3.22
N ILE A 6 -6.43 -6.75 2.93
CA ILE A 6 -7.39 -6.05 3.80
C ILE A 6 -8.68 -6.89 3.86
N LYS A 7 -8.69 -7.99 4.61
CA LYS A 7 -9.79 -8.95 4.67
C LYS A 7 -10.96 -8.41 5.50
N TYR A 8 -10.71 -7.38 6.30
CA TYR A 8 -11.66 -6.84 7.28
C TYR A 8 -12.21 -5.46 6.89
N GLY A 9 -11.94 -4.96 5.69
CA GLY A 9 -12.43 -3.65 5.24
C GLY A 9 -11.83 -2.44 5.97
N ALA A 10 -10.67 -2.61 6.62
CA ALA A 10 -9.96 -1.51 7.27
C ALA A 10 -9.18 -0.68 6.24
N LEU A 11 -9.49 0.61 6.12
CA LEU A 11 -8.71 1.50 5.26
C LEU A 11 -7.36 1.80 5.90
N PRO A 12 -6.25 1.68 5.16
CA PRO A 12 -4.92 1.88 5.71
C PRO A 12 -4.67 3.37 5.96
N VAL A 13 -4.11 3.69 7.13
CA VAL A 13 -3.52 4.99 7.44
C VAL A 13 -2.04 4.76 7.72
N ALA A 14 -1.16 5.33 6.90
CA ALA A 14 0.27 4.99 6.96
C ALA A 14 1.16 6.17 6.59
N ARG A 15 2.43 6.09 6.99
CA ARG A 15 3.44 7.01 6.50
C ARG A 15 3.92 6.56 5.11
N ALA A 16 4.04 7.50 4.19
CA ALA A 16 4.58 7.30 2.85
C ALA A 16 6.11 7.09 2.89
N THR A 17 6.54 5.94 3.41
CA THR A 17 7.96 5.56 3.51
C THR A 17 8.23 4.19 2.91
N GLY A 18 9.32 4.10 2.15
CA GLY A 18 9.79 2.84 1.56
C GLY A 18 8.72 2.18 0.70
N GLY A 19 8.61 0.85 0.78
CA GLY A 19 7.65 0.06 0.00
C GLY A 19 6.17 0.33 0.30
N ILE A 20 5.84 1.14 1.33
CA ILE A 20 4.45 1.52 1.64
C ILE A 20 3.90 2.52 0.61
N HIS A 21 4.73 3.43 0.12
CA HIS A 21 4.33 4.40 -0.90
C HIS A 21 4.02 3.72 -2.25
N GLU A 22 4.66 2.59 -2.55
CA GLU A 22 4.42 1.82 -3.78
C GLU A 22 3.12 1.01 -3.75
N ILE A 23 2.54 0.78 -2.57
CA ILE A 23 1.40 -0.14 -2.38
C ILE A 23 0.10 0.54 -1.95
N ILE A 24 0.16 1.79 -1.50
CA ILE A 24 -1.04 2.56 -1.09
C ILE A 24 -1.08 3.86 -1.88
N GLU A 25 -2.25 4.13 -2.47
CA GLU A 25 -2.56 5.39 -3.13
C GLU A 25 -3.41 6.24 -2.17
N ASP A 26 -2.95 7.47 -1.86
CA ASP A 26 -3.65 8.40 -0.98
C ASP A 26 -5.01 8.79 -1.58
N TYR A 27 -6.04 8.84 -0.75
CA TYR A 27 -7.39 9.14 -1.20
C TYR A 27 -7.54 10.62 -1.53
N ASP A 28 -7.97 10.91 -2.75
CA ASP A 28 -8.31 12.24 -3.23
C ASP A 28 -9.84 12.41 -3.33
N PRO A 29 -10.46 13.24 -2.48
CA PRO A 29 -11.89 13.52 -2.54
C PRO A 29 -12.35 14.22 -3.83
N ALA A 30 -11.48 14.92 -4.55
CA ALA A 30 -11.84 15.67 -5.75
C ALA A 30 -12.01 14.74 -6.96
N SER A 31 -11.11 13.77 -7.11
CA SER A 31 -11.15 12.76 -8.17
C SER A 31 -11.86 11.46 -7.77
N ASP A 32 -12.22 11.29 -6.50
CA ASP A 32 -12.72 10.05 -5.91
C ASP A 32 -11.77 8.86 -6.22
N SER A 33 -10.45 9.10 -6.21
CA SER A 33 -9.39 8.10 -6.47
C SER A 33 -8.61 7.73 -5.19
N GLY A 34 -7.70 6.76 -5.26
CA GLY A 34 -6.97 6.27 -4.09
C GLY A 34 -7.75 5.30 -3.21
N TYR A 35 -7.07 4.72 -2.21
CA TYR A 35 -7.59 3.65 -1.35
C TYR A 35 -6.94 3.57 0.05
N GLY A 36 -6.32 4.66 0.50
CA GLY A 36 -5.76 4.80 1.84
C GLY A 36 -5.54 6.26 2.22
N PHE A 37 -4.96 6.49 3.39
CA PHE A 37 -4.61 7.82 3.88
C PHE A 37 -3.13 7.87 4.22
N LEU A 38 -2.37 8.69 3.50
CA LEU A 38 -0.92 8.78 3.67
C LEU A 38 -0.49 10.08 4.36
N CYS A 39 0.50 9.99 5.24
CA CYS A 39 1.27 11.15 5.70
C CYS A 39 2.69 11.09 5.12
N TYR A 40 3.19 12.22 4.63
CA TYR A 40 4.48 12.29 3.94
C TYR A 40 5.60 12.77 4.87
N GLU A 41 5.30 13.76 5.70
CA GLU A 41 6.27 14.30 6.67
C GLU A 41 6.45 13.35 7.85
N TYR A 42 7.67 13.34 8.40
CA TYR A 42 7.95 12.64 9.65
C TYR A 42 7.57 13.52 10.85
N SER A 43 6.27 13.71 11.05
CA SER A 43 5.73 14.53 12.13
C SER A 43 4.44 13.92 12.69
N SER A 44 4.20 14.15 13.98
CA SER A 44 2.95 13.77 14.65
C SER A 44 1.75 14.47 14.03
N GLU A 45 1.95 15.70 13.60
CA GLU A 45 0.95 16.58 12.99
C GLU A 45 0.50 16.01 11.65
N ALA A 46 1.43 15.58 10.80
CA ALA A 46 1.09 15.00 9.50
C ALA A 46 0.33 13.68 9.64
N PHE A 47 0.68 12.85 10.63
CA PHE A 47 -0.08 11.62 10.92
C PHE A 47 -1.48 11.94 11.46
N TRP A 48 -1.59 12.93 12.33
CA TRP A 48 -2.87 13.41 12.86
C TRP A 48 -3.78 13.93 11.76
N ASP A 49 -3.24 14.66 10.78
CA ASP A 49 -4.01 15.16 9.65
C ASP A 49 -4.49 14.03 8.73
N ALA A 50 -3.70 12.97 8.53
CA ALA A 50 -4.16 11.76 7.83
C ALA A 50 -5.34 11.09 8.57
N ILE A 51 -5.30 11.01 9.90
CA ILE A 51 -6.42 10.49 10.71
C ILE A 51 -7.66 11.37 10.58
N LYS A 52 -7.51 12.70 10.61
CA LYS A 52 -8.65 13.63 10.42
C LYS A 52 -9.31 13.42 9.05
N ARG A 53 -8.52 13.28 7.98
CA ARG A 53 -9.05 12.98 6.64
C ARG A 53 -9.83 11.66 6.64
N ALA A 54 -9.28 10.62 7.25
CA ALA A 54 -9.97 9.34 7.40
C ALA A 54 -11.31 9.48 8.15
N ARG A 55 -11.31 10.22 9.27
CA ARG A 55 -12.53 10.46 10.08
C ARG A 55 -13.59 11.24 9.31
N GLN A 56 -13.18 12.22 8.51
CA GLN A 56 -14.10 13.02 7.70
C GLN A 56 -14.82 12.15 6.67
N ILE A 57 -14.10 11.25 5.99
CA ILE A 57 -14.69 10.31 5.02
C ILE A 57 -15.52 9.23 5.72
N PHE A 58 -15.15 8.81 6.93
CA PHE A 58 -15.95 7.87 7.72
C PHE A 58 -17.37 8.39 8.02
N GLY A 59 -17.55 9.71 8.10
CA GLY A 59 -18.88 10.33 8.21
C GLY A 59 -19.78 10.11 6.99
N ASP A 60 -19.20 9.91 5.81
CA ASP A 60 -19.91 9.55 4.57
C ASP A 60 -19.83 8.05 4.33
N ARG A 61 -20.83 7.31 4.81
CA ARG A 61 -20.88 5.84 4.66
C ARG A 61 -20.82 5.36 3.21
N ASN A 62 -21.36 6.13 2.26
CA ASN A 62 -21.38 5.73 0.86
C ASN A 62 -19.96 5.80 0.27
N ARG A 63 -19.26 6.93 0.48
CA ARG A 63 -17.86 7.08 0.08
C ARG A 63 -16.95 6.09 0.80
N TRP A 64 -17.13 5.93 2.11
CA TRP A 64 -16.36 4.97 2.90
C TRP A 64 -16.50 3.54 2.38
N THR A 65 -17.72 3.10 2.05
CA THR A 65 -17.96 1.75 1.53
C THR A 65 -17.34 1.55 0.14
N LYS A 66 -17.42 2.57 -0.74
CA LYS A 66 -16.76 2.52 -2.05
C LYS A 66 -15.24 2.42 -1.92
N LEU A 67 -14.66 3.26 -1.08
CA LEU A 67 -13.23 3.30 -0.81
C LEU A 67 -12.75 1.97 -0.21
N MET A 68 -13.49 1.43 0.76
CA MET A 68 -13.25 0.12 1.36
C MET A 68 -13.25 -1.00 0.30
N LYS A 69 -14.28 -1.07 -0.54
CA LYS A 69 -14.35 -2.08 -1.61
C LYS A 69 -13.16 -1.97 -2.57
N ARG A 70 -12.76 -0.75 -2.92
CA ARG A 70 -11.58 -0.50 -3.77
C ARG A 70 -10.31 -1.00 -3.09
N ALA A 71 -10.11 -0.68 -1.81
CA ALA A 71 -8.98 -1.16 -1.04
C ALA A 71 -8.97 -2.70 -0.95
N MET A 72 -10.11 -3.33 -0.69
CA MET A 72 -10.24 -4.80 -0.64
C MET A 72 -9.96 -5.49 -1.97
N ALA A 73 -10.26 -4.83 -3.10
CA ALA A 73 -9.93 -5.32 -4.43
C ALA A 73 -8.44 -5.25 -4.75
N ARG A 74 -7.65 -4.44 -4.02
CA ARG A 74 -6.20 -4.37 -4.22
C ARG A 74 -5.49 -5.59 -3.64
N ASN A 75 -4.54 -6.09 -4.42
CA ASN A 75 -3.76 -7.23 -4.03
C ASN A 75 -2.50 -6.79 -3.27
N PHE A 76 -2.57 -6.76 -1.95
CA PHE A 76 -1.43 -6.49 -1.06
C PHE A 76 -0.56 -7.75 -0.81
N SER A 77 -0.69 -8.78 -1.64
CA SER A 77 0.03 -10.04 -1.44
C SER A 77 1.53 -9.86 -1.70
N TRP A 78 2.34 -10.56 -0.91
CA TRP A 78 3.79 -10.58 -1.07
C TRP A 78 4.26 -11.22 -2.38
N ASP A 79 3.38 -11.87 -3.15
CA ASP A 79 3.72 -12.54 -4.41
C ASP A 79 4.50 -11.65 -5.39
N ALA A 80 4.15 -10.36 -5.50
CA ALA A 80 4.87 -9.43 -6.36
C ALA A 80 6.29 -9.14 -5.87
N SER A 81 6.49 -9.07 -4.54
CA SER A 81 7.82 -8.94 -3.95
C SER A 81 8.61 -10.25 -4.07
N ALA A 82 7.97 -11.39 -3.85
CA ALA A 82 8.59 -12.71 -3.96
C ALA A 82 9.12 -12.98 -5.38
N ARG A 83 8.35 -12.67 -6.43
CA ARG A 83 8.80 -12.78 -7.83
C ARG A 83 10.00 -11.89 -8.15
N ARG A 84 10.06 -10.69 -7.58
CA ARG A 84 11.21 -9.78 -7.73
C ARG A 84 12.46 -10.36 -7.09
N TYR A 85 12.34 -10.94 -5.89
CA TYR A 85 13.45 -11.65 -5.25
C TYR A 85 13.87 -12.90 -6.02
N GLU A 86 12.93 -13.69 -6.53
CA GLU A 86 13.22 -14.88 -7.36
C GLU A 86 14.00 -14.52 -8.62
N ALA A 87 13.60 -13.46 -9.32
CA ALA A 87 14.32 -12.95 -10.49
C ALA A 87 15.76 -12.53 -10.14
N LEU A 88 15.93 -11.77 -9.05
CA LEU A 88 17.25 -11.33 -8.58
C LEU A 88 18.16 -12.51 -8.22
N TYR A 89 17.65 -13.50 -7.51
CA TYR A 89 18.43 -14.70 -7.17
C TYR A 89 18.80 -15.51 -8.43
N THR A 90 17.89 -15.59 -9.40
CA THR A 90 18.16 -16.27 -10.68
C THR A 90 19.26 -15.55 -11.47
N GLU A 91 19.23 -14.22 -11.51
CA GLU A 91 20.27 -13.40 -12.15
C GLU A 91 21.63 -13.60 -11.48
N LEU A 92 21.69 -13.55 -10.15
CA LEU A 92 22.94 -13.74 -9.39
C LEU A 92 23.54 -15.14 -9.60
N ILE A 93 22.71 -16.19 -9.65
CA ILE A 93 23.15 -17.57 -9.93
C ILE A 93 23.59 -17.73 -11.40
N GLY A 94 22.92 -17.07 -12.34
CA GLY A 94 23.31 -17.05 -13.75
C GLY A 94 24.64 -16.33 -13.99
N ALA A 95 24.83 -15.17 -13.34
CA ALA A 95 26.05 -14.39 -13.41
C ALA A 95 27.25 -15.12 -12.78
N THR A 96 27.05 -15.85 -11.68
CA THR A 96 28.10 -16.68 -11.07
C THR A 96 28.50 -17.87 -11.94
N LYS A 97 27.58 -18.47 -12.71
CA LYS A 97 27.93 -19.49 -13.71
C LYS A 97 28.76 -18.95 -14.88
N ALA A 98 28.48 -17.72 -15.32
CA ALA A 98 29.23 -17.08 -16.41
C ALA A 98 30.63 -16.59 -15.98
N ALA A 99 30.82 -16.24 -14.71
CA ALA A 99 32.13 -15.87 -14.17
C ALA A 99 33.03 -17.08 -13.81
N ALA A 100 32.46 -18.29 -13.78
CA ALA A 100 33.16 -19.54 -13.47
C ALA A 100 33.47 -20.41 -14.71
N ALA A 101 33.10 -19.94 -15.91
CA ALA A 101 33.40 -20.54 -17.21
C ALA A 101 34.41 -19.68 -17.97
#